data_AF-A0A0R3TF56-F1
#
_entry.id   AF-A0A0R3TF56-F1
#
_cell.length_a   1.000
_cell.length_b   1.000
_cell.length_c   1.000
_cell.angle_alpha   90.00
_cell.angle_beta   90.00
_cell.angle_gamma   90.00
#
_symmetry.space_group_name_H-M   'P 1'
#
loop_
_entity.id
_entity.type
_entity.pdbx_description
1 polymer ?
#
loop_
_entity_poly.entity_id
_entity_poly.type
_entity_poly.pdbx_seq_one_letter_code
_entity_poly.pdbx_strand_id
1 'polypeptide(L)'
;MVPFTKEDKDKLKLEATKCLSIIGFTKAQNITPNIYVGSTVMRFVADSPSIDENSQDCKGDSSTTAVAALSQALIEMDSVALVRKVYSRVSHPTLGVLIPTFDKHGAGLIYHDLAFREDIRTFTFPSLPLFESYKEEEVDIKVDLKQSSSKMESRWRPNEEQAEAMDSFVDAMMLSENLDDSGIG
;
A
#
# COMPACT_ATOMS: atom_id res chain seq x y z
N MET A 1 0.38 -20.07 35.47
CA MET A 1 1.44 -19.09 35.15
C MET A 1 2.65 -19.87 34.68
N VAL A 2 3.27 -19.51 33.56
CA VAL A 2 4.49 -20.19 33.08
C VAL A 2 5.71 -19.37 33.53
N PRO A 3 6.60 -19.91 34.40
CA PRO A 3 7.80 -19.19 34.81
C PRO A 3 8.79 -19.12 33.64
N PHE A 4 9.23 -17.91 33.29
CA PHE A 4 10.11 -17.67 32.16
C PHE A 4 11.19 -16.66 32.53
N THR A 5 12.46 -17.09 32.54
CA THR A 5 13.58 -16.24 32.97
C THR A 5 14.02 -15.28 31.86
N LYS A 6 14.79 -14.24 32.22
CA LYS A 6 15.36 -13.31 31.23
C LYS A 6 16.40 -14.00 30.34
N GLU A 7 17.20 -14.88 30.93
CA GLU A 7 18.22 -15.67 30.22
C GLU A 7 17.60 -16.59 29.16
N ASP A 8 16.43 -17.18 29.47
CA ASP A 8 15.69 -18.01 28.51
C ASP A 8 15.12 -17.18 27.35
N LYS A 9 14.63 -15.95 27.62
CA LYS A 9 14.18 -15.01 26.58
C LYS A 9 15.28 -14.67 25.60
N ASP A 10 16.47 -14.38 26.11
CA ASP A 10 17.59 -13.94 25.29
C ASP A 10 18.13 -15.08 24.41
N LYS A 11 18.13 -16.32 24.92
CA LYS A 11 18.52 -17.51 24.13
C LYS A 11 17.51 -17.89 23.04
N LEU A 12 16.23 -17.58 23.25
CA LEU A 12 15.16 -17.87 22.30
C LEU A 12 14.94 -16.76 21.27
N LYS A 13 15.59 -15.61 21.44
CA LYS A 13 15.47 -14.50 20.50
C LYS A 13 16.03 -14.91 19.15
N LEU A 14 15.25 -14.68 18.10
CA LEU A 14 15.68 -14.94 16.73
C LEU A 14 16.71 -13.88 16.30
N GLU A 15 17.94 -14.31 16.08
CA GLU A 15 18.98 -13.47 15.51
C GLU A 15 18.69 -13.24 14.03
N ALA A 16 18.45 -11.98 13.65
CA ALA A 16 18.28 -11.59 12.27
C ALA A 16 19.56 -10.91 11.76
N THR A 17 19.80 -10.90 10.45
CA THR A 17 20.88 -10.10 9.85
C THR A 17 20.27 -8.96 9.05
N LYS A 18 20.90 -7.78 9.07
CA LYS A 18 20.45 -6.62 8.28
C LYS A 18 20.31 -7.03 6.81
N CYS A 19 19.10 -6.89 6.27
CA CYS A 19 18.81 -7.28 4.89
C CYS A 19 17.64 -6.48 4.34
N LEU A 20 17.62 -6.30 3.02
CA LEU A 20 16.46 -5.88 2.24
C LEU A 20 16.34 -6.87 1.08
N SER A 21 15.52 -7.91 1.26
CA SER A 21 15.39 -8.99 0.28
C SER A 21 14.01 -8.96 -0.35
N ILE A 22 13.94 -9.03 -1.68
CA ILE A 22 12.68 -9.22 -2.41
C ILE A 22 12.19 -10.65 -2.17
N ILE A 23 10.92 -10.77 -1.78
CA ILE A 23 10.20 -12.04 -1.61
C ILE A 23 9.52 -12.41 -2.92
N GLY A 24 8.89 -11.43 -3.58
CA GLY A 24 8.18 -11.63 -4.83
C GLY A 24 7.55 -10.34 -5.34
N PHE A 25 6.80 -10.45 -6.44
CA PHE A 25 6.08 -9.35 -7.07
C PHE A 25 4.58 -9.64 -7.08
N THR A 26 3.77 -8.60 -6.97
CA THR A 26 2.31 -8.69 -7.04
C THR A 26 1.75 -7.46 -7.75
N LYS A 27 0.52 -7.52 -8.24
CA LYS A 27 -0.14 -6.35 -8.84
C LYS A 27 -0.38 -5.27 -7.79
N ALA A 28 -0.32 -4.00 -8.18
CA ALA A 28 -0.58 -2.88 -7.28
C ALA A 28 -1.94 -2.97 -6.59
N GLN A 29 -2.97 -3.43 -7.33
CA GLN A 29 -4.35 -3.59 -6.84
C GLN A 29 -4.49 -4.60 -5.68
N ASN A 30 -3.57 -5.55 -5.54
CA ASN A 30 -3.62 -6.55 -4.46
C ASN A 30 -3.20 -5.95 -3.10
N ILE A 31 -2.58 -4.78 -3.09
CA ILE A 31 -2.08 -4.13 -1.89
C ILE A 31 -2.90 -2.86 -1.64
N THR A 32 -3.80 -2.95 -0.66
CA THR A 32 -4.69 -1.86 -0.30
C THR A 32 -4.05 -0.95 0.76
N PRO A 33 -4.24 0.38 0.72
CA PRO A 33 -3.61 1.29 1.69
C PRO A 33 -3.99 1.04 3.16
N ASN A 34 -5.12 0.37 3.42
CA ASN A 34 -5.58 0.03 4.77
C ASN A 34 -4.72 -1.02 5.50
N ILE A 35 -3.81 -1.72 4.81
CA ILE A 35 -2.89 -2.69 5.42
C ILE A 35 -1.49 -2.12 5.66
N TYR A 36 -1.27 -0.84 5.37
CA TYR A 36 -0.03 -0.15 5.71
C TYR A 36 0.07 0.08 7.21
N VAL A 37 1.26 -0.20 7.74
CA VAL A 37 1.58 -0.08 9.16
C VAL A 37 2.81 0.80 9.31
N GLY A 38 3.00 1.33 10.51
CA GLY A 38 4.15 2.17 10.86
C GLY A 38 3.89 3.66 10.66
N SER A 39 4.77 4.46 11.25
CA SER A 39 4.72 5.92 11.18
C SER A 39 5.69 6.51 10.16
N THR A 40 6.52 5.66 9.55
CA THR A 40 7.63 6.10 8.70
C THR A 40 7.50 5.49 7.32
N VAL A 41 7.69 6.32 6.31
CA VAL A 41 7.81 5.92 4.92
C VAL A 41 9.26 6.13 4.53
N MET A 42 9.86 5.15 3.84
CA MET A 42 11.26 5.26 3.40
C MET A 42 11.32 5.34 1.88
N ARG A 43 12.21 6.18 1.37
CA ARG A 43 12.54 6.21 -0.06
C ARG A 43 13.90 5.55 -0.25
N PHE A 44 13.93 4.51 -1.07
CA PHE A 44 15.15 3.86 -1.50
C PHE A 44 15.58 4.46 -2.84
N VAL A 45 16.82 4.94 -2.85
CA VAL A 45 17.50 5.47 -4.03
C VAL A 45 18.79 4.68 -4.21
N ALA A 46 19.24 4.54 -5.45
CA ALA A 46 20.55 3.96 -5.71
C ALA A 46 21.65 4.80 -5.04
N ASP A 47 22.67 4.11 -4.54
CA ASP A 47 23.88 4.75 -4.07
C ASP A 47 24.61 5.34 -5.28
N SER A 48 24.51 6.67 -5.43
CA SER A 48 25.30 7.40 -6.42
C SER A 48 26.61 7.75 -5.72
N PRO A 49 27.77 7.26 -6.19
CA PRO A 49 29.02 7.68 -5.61
C PRO A 49 29.13 9.20 -5.77
N SER A 50 29.45 9.90 -4.68
CA SER A 50 29.91 11.27 -4.74
C SER A 50 31.01 11.36 -5.79
N ILE A 51 30.88 12.34 -6.70
CA ILE A 51 31.80 12.61 -7.80
C ILE A 51 33.23 12.77 -7.25
N ASP A 52 33.99 11.68 -7.22
CA ASP A 52 35.44 11.71 -7.13
C ASP A 52 35.95 11.43 -8.56
N GLU A 53 36.31 12.49 -9.28
CA GLU A 53 36.66 12.45 -10.71
C GLU A 53 37.95 11.66 -11.08
N ASN A 54 38.47 10.81 -10.19
CA ASN A 54 39.80 10.22 -10.34
C ASN A 54 39.90 8.69 -10.21
N SER A 55 38.79 7.94 -10.12
CA SER A 55 38.84 6.47 -10.22
C SER A 55 38.08 5.98 -11.44
N GLN A 56 38.84 5.55 -12.45
CA GLN A 56 38.42 4.91 -13.69
C GLN A 56 37.88 3.48 -13.44
N ASP A 57 37.02 3.32 -12.44
CA ASP A 57 36.27 2.10 -12.17
C ASP A 57 34.80 2.49 -12.10
N CYS A 58 34.10 2.44 -13.24
CA CYS A 58 32.71 2.85 -13.46
C CYS A 58 31.70 1.91 -12.77
N LYS A 59 31.85 1.68 -11.47
CA LYS A 59 30.97 0.80 -10.68
C LYS A 59 29.75 1.53 -10.12
N GLY A 60 29.77 2.88 -10.16
CA GLY A 60 28.68 3.75 -9.70
C GLY A 60 27.41 3.72 -10.55
N ASP A 61 27.55 3.53 -11.86
CA ASP A 61 26.42 3.64 -12.79
C ASP A 61 25.52 2.38 -12.79
N SER A 62 26.09 1.24 -12.40
CA SER A 62 25.37 -0.04 -12.46
C SER A 62 24.22 -0.09 -11.46
N SER A 63 24.38 0.45 -10.25
CA SER A 63 23.34 0.45 -9.22
C SER A 63 22.19 1.38 -9.60
N THR A 64 22.51 2.57 -10.08
CA THR A 64 21.52 3.56 -10.55
C THR A 64 20.71 3.02 -11.71
N THR A 65 21.39 2.45 -12.71
CA THR A 65 20.73 1.84 -13.87
C THR A 65 19.84 0.67 -13.46
N ALA A 66 20.29 -0.17 -12.52
CA ALA A 66 19.51 -1.31 -12.04
C ALA A 66 18.23 -0.89 -11.29
N VAL A 67 18.31 0.11 -10.41
CA VAL A 67 17.14 0.62 -9.68
C VAL A 67 16.18 1.34 -10.64
N ALA A 68 16.69 2.08 -11.61
CA ALA A 68 15.88 2.72 -12.65
C ALA A 68 15.16 1.69 -13.52
N ALA A 69 15.88 0.67 -14.00
CA ALA A 69 15.30 -0.41 -14.79
C ALA A 69 14.24 -1.19 -14.01
N LEU A 70 14.49 -1.49 -12.73
CA LEU A 70 13.52 -2.15 -11.86
C LEU A 70 12.27 -1.29 -11.65
N SER A 71 12.44 -0.01 -11.36
CA SER A 71 11.32 0.92 -11.14
C SER A 71 10.47 1.07 -12.41
N GLN A 72 11.13 1.20 -13.56
CA GLN A 72 10.46 1.27 -14.86
C GLN A 72 9.65 0.00 -15.16
N ALA A 73 10.24 -1.17 -14.95
CA ALA A 73 9.55 -2.44 -15.18
C ALA A 73 8.32 -2.61 -14.27
N LEU A 74 8.43 -2.19 -12.99
CA LEU A 74 7.31 -2.24 -12.06
C LEU A 74 6.17 -1.30 -12.46
N ILE A 75 6.49 -0.11 -12.98
CA ILE A 75 5.49 0.84 -13.49
C ILE A 75 4.80 0.29 -14.74
N GLU A 76 5.57 -0.21 -15.70
CA GLU A 76 5.02 -0.76 -16.95
C GLU A 76 4.11 -1.96 -16.71
N MET A 77 4.43 -2.79 -15.71
CA MET A 77 3.67 -3.97 -15.35
C MET A 77 2.56 -3.73 -14.30
N ASP A 78 2.32 -2.49 -13.88
CA ASP A 78 1.39 -2.13 -12.79
C ASP A 78 1.56 -3.05 -11.55
N SER A 79 2.81 -3.26 -11.17
CA SER A 79 3.23 -4.24 -10.17
C SER A 79 4.11 -3.62 -9.10
N VAL A 80 4.10 -4.23 -7.92
CA VAL A 80 4.82 -3.81 -6.73
C VAL A 80 5.62 -4.98 -6.17
N ALA A 81 6.74 -4.69 -5.50
CA ALA A 81 7.63 -5.71 -4.96
C ALA A 81 7.40 -5.91 -3.46
N LEU A 82 7.20 -7.15 -3.03
CA LEU A 82 7.14 -7.52 -1.62
C LEU A 82 8.55 -7.77 -1.11
N VAL A 83 8.87 -7.18 0.04
CA VAL A 83 10.22 -7.23 0.60
C VAL A 83 10.23 -7.59 2.08
N ARG A 84 11.28 -8.30 2.49
CA ARG A 84 11.65 -8.49 3.87
C ARG A 84 12.74 -7.49 4.25
N LYS A 85 12.46 -6.62 5.20
CA LYS A 85 13.42 -5.65 5.74
C LYS A 85 13.84 -6.05 7.17
N VAL A 86 15.14 -6.01 7.43
CA VAL A 86 15.71 -6.11 8.78
C VAL A 86 16.68 -4.96 8.93
N TYR A 87 16.45 -4.10 9.91
CA TYR A 87 17.30 -2.91 10.12
C TYR A 87 18.63 -3.25 10.79
N SER A 88 18.59 -4.04 11.87
CA SER A 88 19.75 -4.45 12.66
C SER A 88 19.53 -5.86 13.22
N ARG A 89 20.59 -6.48 13.77
CA ARG A 89 20.51 -7.82 14.35
C ARG A 89 19.52 -7.95 15.50
N VAL A 90 19.35 -6.85 16.23
CA VAL A 90 18.45 -6.76 17.38
C VAL A 90 16.99 -6.48 16.97
N SER A 91 16.80 -5.99 15.74
CA SER A 91 15.50 -5.56 15.22
C SER A 91 14.70 -6.74 14.67
N HIS A 92 13.40 -6.72 14.89
CA HIS A 92 12.50 -7.70 14.30
C HIS A 92 12.41 -7.51 12.77
N PRO A 93 12.32 -8.61 11.99
CA PRO A 93 12.07 -8.53 10.57
C PRO A 93 10.69 -7.94 10.30
N THR A 94 10.61 -6.96 9.42
CA THR A 94 9.37 -6.37 8.94
C THR A 94 9.08 -6.82 7.52
N LEU A 95 7.81 -7.06 7.22
CA LEU A 95 7.32 -7.21 5.86
C LEU A 95 7.02 -5.81 5.32
N GLY A 96 7.31 -5.57 4.06
CA GLY A 96 6.99 -4.31 3.41
C GLY A 96 6.71 -4.47 1.93
N VAL A 97 6.18 -3.39 1.35
CA VAL A 97 6.00 -3.23 -0.09
C VAL A 97 6.92 -2.14 -0.60
N LEU A 98 7.52 -2.36 -1.76
CA LEU A 98 8.19 -1.35 -2.57
C LEU A 98 7.30 -0.95 -3.74
N ILE A 99 6.93 0.33 -3.75
CA ILE A 99 6.12 0.98 -4.78
C ILE A 99 7.07 1.79 -5.65
N PRO A 100 7.08 1.58 -6.98
CA PRO A 100 7.93 2.36 -7.85
C PRO A 100 7.43 3.79 -7.95
N THR A 101 8.36 4.74 -7.95
CA THR A 101 8.05 6.16 -8.15
C THR A 101 9.07 6.80 -9.07
N PHE A 102 8.56 7.62 -9.98
CA PHE A 102 9.37 8.44 -10.86
C PHE A 102 9.18 9.89 -10.45
N ASP A 103 10.25 10.55 -10.04
CA ASP A 103 10.25 11.97 -9.68
C ASP A 103 11.28 12.72 -10.53
N LYS A 104 11.25 14.05 -10.50
CA LYS A 104 12.19 14.94 -11.20
C LYS A 104 13.66 14.67 -10.81
N HIS A 105 13.87 14.11 -9.62
CA HIS A 105 15.19 13.76 -9.07
C HIS A 105 15.66 12.35 -9.44
N GLY A 106 14.86 11.58 -10.19
CA GLY A 106 15.21 10.25 -10.67
C GLY A 106 14.25 9.14 -10.21
N ALA A 107 14.59 7.91 -10.59
CA ALA A 107 13.83 6.72 -10.22
C ALA A 107 14.12 6.30 -8.77
N GLY A 108 13.07 5.99 -8.01
CA GLY A 108 13.20 5.51 -6.64
C GLY A 108 12.04 4.63 -6.21
N LEU A 109 12.24 3.88 -5.14
CA LEU A 109 11.25 2.95 -4.60
C LEU A 109 10.78 3.46 -3.24
N ILE A 110 9.47 3.66 -3.09
CA ILE A 110 8.86 4.00 -1.80
C ILE A 110 8.55 2.71 -1.05
N TYR A 111 8.95 2.66 0.21
CA TYR A 111 8.72 1.55 1.10
C TYR A 111 7.66 1.87 2.14
N HIS A 112 6.69 0.97 2.26
CA HIS A 112 5.72 0.94 3.37
C HIS A 112 5.85 -0.38 4.13
N ASP A 113 5.80 -0.33 5.46
CA ASP A 113 5.66 -1.54 6.27
C ASP A 113 4.24 -2.10 6.09
N LEU A 114 4.12 -3.42 5.96
CA LEU A 114 2.85 -4.12 5.82
C LEU A 114 2.48 -4.80 7.13
N ALA A 115 1.18 -4.81 7.44
CA ALA A 115 0.62 -5.59 8.53
C ALA A 115 0.91 -7.09 8.35
N PHE A 116 1.33 -7.77 9.41
CA PHE A 116 1.27 -9.22 9.43
C PHE A 116 -0.17 -9.68 9.62
N ARG A 117 -0.43 -10.95 9.32
CA ARG A 117 -1.76 -11.56 9.49
C ARG A 117 -2.30 -11.38 10.91
N GLU A 118 -1.43 -11.41 11.91
CA GLU A 118 -1.75 -11.22 13.33
C GLU A 118 -2.15 -9.78 13.69
N ASP A 119 -1.76 -8.79 12.88
CA ASP A 119 -2.11 -7.38 13.09
C ASP A 119 -3.48 -7.02 12.52
N ILE A 120 -3.98 -7.81 11.55
CA ILE A 120 -5.25 -7.55 10.87
C ILE A 120 -6.42 -7.90 11.79
N ARG A 121 -7.22 -6.89 12.14
CA ARG A 121 -8.44 -7.06 12.94
C ARG A 121 -9.67 -7.16 12.03
N THR A 122 -10.29 -8.33 12.00
CA THR A 122 -11.52 -8.55 11.23
C THR A 122 -12.73 -8.16 12.07
N PHE A 123 -13.32 -7.00 11.77
CA PHE A 123 -14.60 -6.58 12.32
C PHE A 123 -15.69 -6.72 11.27
N THR A 124 -16.83 -7.32 11.64
CA THR A 124 -17.99 -7.42 10.77
C THR A 124 -18.92 -6.25 11.03
N PHE A 125 -19.15 -5.42 10.02
CA PHE A 125 -20.11 -4.32 10.07
C PHE A 125 -21.36 -4.69 9.26
N PRO A 126 -22.57 -4.29 9.70
CA PRO A 126 -23.76 -4.40 8.87
C PRO A 126 -23.60 -3.55 7.60
N SER A 127 -24.07 -4.05 6.46
CA SER A 127 -24.06 -3.27 5.22
C SER A 127 -24.95 -2.04 5.36
N LEU A 128 -24.48 -0.91 4.84
CA LEU A 128 -25.30 0.27 4.65
C LEU A 128 -26.17 0.07 3.39
N PRO A 129 -27.42 0.56 3.37
CA PRO A 129 -28.25 0.43 2.18
C PRO A 129 -27.71 1.34 1.07
N LEU A 130 -27.26 0.75 -0.03
CA LEU A 130 -26.72 1.46 -1.19
C LEU A 130 -27.83 1.81 -2.18
N PHE A 131 -27.63 2.87 -2.98
CA PHE A 131 -28.35 3.07 -4.23
C PHE A 131 -27.81 2.03 -5.23
N GLU A 132 -28.62 1.05 -5.62
CA GLU A 132 -28.33 0.22 -6.80
C GLU A 132 -28.55 1.06 -8.06
N SER A 133 -27.56 1.89 -8.41
CA SER A 133 -27.49 2.59 -9.69
C SER A 133 -26.25 2.17 -10.48
N TYR A 134 -25.97 0.86 -10.52
CA TYR A 134 -24.99 0.29 -11.44
C TYR A 134 -25.70 -0.76 -12.29
N LYS A 135 -25.71 -0.50 -13.60
CA LYS A 135 -26.43 -1.24 -14.64
C LYS A 135 -26.19 -2.75 -14.52
N GLU A 136 -27.27 -3.50 -14.65
CA GLU A 136 -27.29 -4.95 -14.79
C GLU A 136 -26.37 -5.39 -15.95
N GLU A 137 -25.27 -6.08 -15.62
CA GLU A 137 -24.83 -7.19 -16.45
C GLU A 137 -25.15 -8.46 -15.66
N GLU A 138 -26.21 -9.15 -16.10
CA GLU A 138 -26.70 -10.41 -15.52
C GLU A 138 -25.58 -11.45 -15.47
N VAL A 139 -25.17 -11.83 -14.25
CA VAL A 139 -24.60 -13.16 -14.01
C VAL A 139 -25.38 -13.80 -12.88
N ASP A 140 -26.28 -14.71 -13.25
CA ASP A 140 -27.06 -15.57 -12.37
C ASP A 140 -26.14 -16.36 -11.43
N ILE A 141 -25.96 -15.87 -10.20
CA ILE A 141 -25.58 -16.71 -9.06
C ILE A 141 -26.68 -16.59 -8.02
N LYS A 142 -27.68 -17.45 -8.16
CA LYS A 142 -28.66 -17.73 -7.11
C LYS A 142 -27.95 -18.38 -5.93
N VAL A 143 -27.58 -17.58 -4.93
CA VAL A 143 -27.32 -18.06 -3.57
C VAL A 143 -28.54 -17.72 -2.73
N ASP A 144 -29.28 -18.76 -2.37
CA ASP A 144 -30.49 -18.73 -1.53
C ASP A 144 -30.21 -18.11 -0.16
N LEU A 145 -30.32 -16.78 -0.04
CA LEU A 145 -30.44 -16.11 1.26
C LEU A 145 -31.93 -15.94 1.58
N LYS A 146 -32.45 -16.92 2.31
CA LYS A 146 -33.82 -17.01 2.82
C LYS A 146 -34.33 -15.68 3.41
N GLN A 147 -35.32 -15.10 2.71
CA GLN A 147 -36.50 -14.39 3.21
C GLN A 147 -36.45 -13.97 4.70
N SER A 148 -35.81 -12.84 5.03
CA SER A 148 -36.05 -12.11 6.29
C SER A 148 -35.40 -10.72 6.36
N SER A 149 -35.53 -9.84 5.35
CA SER A 149 -34.95 -8.47 5.47
C SER A 149 -35.73 -7.32 4.83
N SER A 150 -36.92 -7.54 4.27
CA SER A 150 -37.64 -6.51 3.49
C SER A 150 -38.15 -5.29 4.29
N LYS A 151 -37.99 -5.26 5.62
CA LYS A 151 -38.40 -4.12 6.47
C LYS A 151 -37.24 -3.26 6.98
N MET A 152 -36.00 -3.68 6.78
CA MET A 152 -34.83 -3.01 7.33
C MET A 152 -34.09 -2.13 6.31
N GLU A 153 -34.32 -2.34 5.02
CA GLU A 153 -33.62 -1.60 3.95
C GLU A 153 -33.98 -0.11 3.91
N SER A 154 -35.08 0.35 4.50
CA SER A 154 -35.53 1.75 4.39
C SER A 154 -35.14 2.67 5.54
N ARG A 155 -34.58 2.18 6.66
CA ARG A 155 -34.37 3.03 7.85
C ARG A 155 -33.29 4.09 7.63
N TRP A 156 -32.28 3.77 6.84
CA TRP A 156 -31.07 4.59 6.67
C TRP A 156 -30.77 4.92 5.21
N ARG A 157 -31.77 4.81 4.32
CA ARG A 157 -31.63 5.20 2.92
C ARG A 157 -31.75 6.72 2.80
N PRO A 158 -30.76 7.42 2.22
CA PRO A 158 -30.87 8.84 1.94
C PRO A 158 -32.03 9.11 0.98
N ASN A 159 -32.75 10.22 1.22
CA ASN A 159 -33.73 10.75 0.27
C ASN A 159 -33.02 11.54 -0.85
N GLU A 160 -33.70 11.76 -1.98
CA GLU A 160 -33.16 12.52 -3.12
C GLU A 160 -32.70 13.93 -2.73
N GLU A 161 -33.52 14.65 -1.94
CA GLU A 161 -33.17 15.98 -1.43
C GLU A 161 -31.90 15.96 -0.55
N GLN A 162 -31.67 14.86 0.19
CA GLN A 162 -30.47 14.71 1.02
C GLN A 162 -29.24 14.41 0.16
N ALA A 163 -29.41 13.72 -0.97
CA ALA A 163 -28.35 13.48 -1.93
C ALA A 163 -27.97 14.78 -2.65
N GLU A 164 -28.94 15.54 -3.17
CA GLU A 164 -28.71 16.83 -3.83
C GLU A 164 -28.07 17.86 -2.87
N ALA A 165 -28.53 17.91 -1.62
CA ALA A 165 -27.93 18.77 -0.61
C ALA A 165 -26.49 18.35 -0.27
N MET A 166 -26.19 17.05 -0.28
CA MET A 166 -24.83 16.54 -0.06
C MET A 166 -23.91 16.91 -1.22
N ASP A 167 -24.37 16.76 -2.46
CA ASP A 167 -23.60 17.12 -3.65
C ASP A 167 -23.29 18.62 -3.67
N SER A 168 -24.29 19.47 -3.44
CA SER A 168 -24.08 20.92 -3.33
C SER A 168 -23.09 21.29 -2.22
N PHE A 169 -23.09 20.55 -1.11
CA PHE A 169 -22.15 20.76 -0.02
C PHE A 169 -20.72 20.33 -0.38
N VAL A 170 -20.55 19.17 -1.01
CA VAL A 170 -19.25 18.67 -1.46
C VAL A 170 -18.63 19.63 -2.47
N ASP A 171 -19.41 20.11 -3.44
CA ASP A 171 -18.96 21.07 -4.44
C ASP A 171 -18.52 22.40 -3.81
N ALA A 172 -19.27 22.91 -2.81
CA ALA A 172 -18.92 24.14 -2.12
C ALA A 172 -17.68 24.01 -1.19
N MET A 173 -17.37 22.80 -0.74
CA MET A 173 -16.26 22.48 0.19
C MET A 173 -15.08 21.78 -0.49
N MET A 174 -15.08 21.64 -1.82
CA MET A 174 -13.97 21.05 -2.57
C MET A 174 -12.70 21.88 -2.36
N LEU A 175 -11.65 21.23 -1.85
CA LEU A 175 -10.35 21.86 -1.59
C LEU A 175 -9.39 21.79 -2.78
N SER A 176 -9.67 20.92 -3.76
CA SER A 176 -8.94 20.92 -5.03
C SER A 176 -9.58 21.94 -5.95
N GLU A 177 -8.86 23.02 -6.24
CA GLU A 177 -9.17 23.83 -7.41
C GLU A 177 -8.98 22.92 -8.63
N ASN A 178 -10.01 22.73 -9.44
CA ASN A 178 -9.88 22.12 -10.76
C ASN A 178 -9.06 23.07 -11.63
N LEU A 179 -7.75 23.12 -11.38
CA LEU A 179 -6.79 23.65 -12.32
C LEU A 179 -6.79 22.65 -13.47
N ASP A 180 -7.61 22.96 -14.47
CA ASP A 180 -7.52 22.36 -15.78
C ASP A 180 -6.05 22.44 -16.23
N ASP A 181 -5.33 21.31 -16.15
CA ASP A 181 -4.04 21.10 -16.78
C ASP A 181 -4.24 21.06 -18.30
N SER A 182 -4.62 22.22 -18.84
CA SER A 182 -4.64 22.54 -20.24
C SER A 182 -3.31 23.24 -20.57
N GLY A 183 -2.25 22.45 -20.53
CA GLY A 183 -1.01 22.72 -21.25
C GLY A 183 0.16 23.13 -20.38
N ILE A 184 1.19 22.28 -20.39
CA ILE A 184 2.59 22.49 -20.80
C ILE A 184 3.20 21.07 -20.76
N GLY A 185 3.60 20.45 -21.87
CA GLY A 185 4.72 20.87 -22.72
C GLY A 185 5.98 20.14 -22.28
#